data_AF-A0A4Q3N4W3-F1
#
_entry.id   AF-A0A4Q3N4W3-F1
#
_cell.length_a   1.000
_cell.length_b   1.000
_cell.length_c   1.000
_cell.angle_alpha   90.00
_cell.angle_beta   90.00
_cell.angle_gamma   90.00
#
_symmetry.space_group_name_H-M   'P 1'
#
loop_
_entity.id
_entity.type
_entity.pdbx_description
1 polymer ?
#
loop_
_entity_poly.entity_id
_entity_poly.type
_entity_poly.pdbx_seq_one_letter_code
_entity_poly.pdbx_strand_id
1 'polypeptide(L)'
;MALETAPARLQRWAPEDWPVAPGWRGVVDDFLASEAGRQLAAFIGRRLDEGAVVYPPRPLRALELTPLEQVRVVILGQDPYHGPGQAEGLAFSVAPGVR
;
A
#
# COMPACT_ATOMS: atom_id res chain seq x y z
N MET A 1 24.87 14.25 -4.40
CA MET A 1 24.14 13.09 -3.84
C MET A 1 22.73 13.17 -4.41
N ALA A 2 22.45 12.45 -5.50
CA ALA A 2 21.13 12.49 -6.12
C ALA A 2 20.13 11.89 -5.13
N LEU A 3 19.13 12.66 -4.72
CA LEU A 3 18.00 12.14 -3.95
C LEU A 3 17.30 11.14 -4.87
N GLU A 4 17.38 9.85 -4.57
CA GLU A 4 16.51 8.87 -5.21
C GLU A 4 15.07 9.29 -4.92
N THR A 5 14.40 9.84 -5.94
CA THR A 5 12.97 10.14 -5.87
C THR A 5 12.23 8.83 -5.68
N ALA A 6 11.62 8.65 -4.50
CA ALA A 6 10.76 7.51 -4.22
C ALA A 6 9.70 7.37 -5.33
N PRO A 7 9.39 6.13 -5.76
CA PRO A 7 8.45 5.93 -6.85
C PRO A 7 7.07 6.49 -6.48
N ALA A 8 6.45 7.23 -7.39
CA ALA A 8 5.13 7.83 -7.15
C ALA A 8 3.98 6.81 -7.22
N ARG A 9 4.24 5.58 -7.71
CA ARG A 9 3.25 4.53 -8.00
C ARG A 9 3.80 3.13 -7.72
N LEU A 10 2.91 2.14 -7.59
CA LEU A 10 3.29 0.74 -7.45
C LEU A 10 3.95 0.25 -8.74
N GLN A 11 5.12 -0.40 -8.60
CA GLN A 11 5.88 -0.93 -9.74
C GLN A 11 5.70 -2.43 -9.94
N ARG A 12 5.55 -3.17 -8.83
CA ARG A 12 5.33 -4.62 -8.83
C ARG A 12 4.46 -5.02 -7.64
N TRP A 13 3.72 -6.11 -7.79
CA TRP A 13 3.07 -6.79 -6.68
C TRP A 13 4.11 -7.66 -5.96
N ALA A 14 4.75 -7.10 -4.92
CA ALA A 14 5.78 -7.76 -4.13
C ALA A 14 5.53 -7.56 -2.63
N PRO A 15 4.48 -8.19 -2.08
CA PRO A 15 4.09 -8.01 -0.68
C PRO A 15 5.15 -8.51 0.32
N GLU A 16 6.06 -9.40 -0.09
CA GLU A 16 7.20 -9.84 0.69
C GLU A 16 8.14 -8.69 1.09
N ASP A 17 8.19 -7.64 0.29
CA ASP A 17 9.02 -6.44 0.52
C ASP A 17 8.24 -5.33 1.24
N TRP A 18 6.95 -5.54 1.54
CA TRP A 18 6.14 -4.52 2.19
C TRP A 18 6.38 -4.54 3.71
N PRO A 19 6.87 -3.44 4.28
CA PRO A 19 6.97 -3.31 5.72
C PRO A 19 5.56 -3.21 6.30
N VAL A 20 5.33 -4.01 7.34
CA VAL A 20 4.20 -3.89 8.27
C VAL A 20 4.75 -4.13 9.67
N ALA A 21 4.13 -3.54 10.69
CA ALA A 21 4.55 -3.76 12.07
C ALA A 21 4.39 -5.24 12.45
N PRO A 22 5.22 -5.79 13.39
CA PRO A 22 5.23 -7.22 13.71
C PRO A 22 3.85 -7.81 14.04
N GLY A 23 3.02 -7.09 14.80
CA GLY A 23 1.66 -7.52 15.16
C GLY A 23 0.72 -7.73 13.97
N TRP A 24 0.98 -7.08 12.84
CA TRP A 24 0.20 -7.23 11.61
C TRP A 24 0.67 -8.38 10.71
N ARG A 25 1.91 -8.86 10.88
CA ARG A 25 2.55 -9.78 9.92
C ARG A 25 1.71 -11.05 9.71
N GLY A 26 1.30 -11.72 10.79
CA GLY A 26 0.47 -12.92 10.68
C GLY A 26 -0.85 -12.69 9.96
N VAL A 27 -1.56 -11.60 10.28
CA VAL A 27 -2.83 -11.24 9.64
C VAL A 27 -2.66 -10.98 8.13
N VAL A 28 -1.59 -10.27 7.76
CA VAL A 28 -1.29 -9.95 6.37
C VAL A 28 -0.89 -11.22 5.60
N ASP A 29 -0.01 -12.04 6.18
CA ASP A 29 0.47 -13.28 5.56
C ASP A 29 -0.69 -14.27 5.34
N ASP A 30 -1.58 -14.42 6.33
CA ASP A 30 -2.77 -15.27 6.23
C ASP A 30 -3.70 -14.80 5.09
N PHE A 31 -3.91 -13.48 4.96
CA PHE A 31 -4.70 -12.93 3.86
C PHE A 31 -4.04 -13.17 2.50
N LEU A 32 -2.74 -12.93 2.39
CA LEU A 32 -1.99 -13.14 1.14
C LEU A 32 -1.98 -14.62 0.72
N ALA A 33 -1.93 -15.53 1.69
CA ALA A 33 -2.02 -16.98 1.47
C ALA A 33 -3.44 -17.49 1.19
N SER A 34 -4.47 -16.66 1.38
CA SER A 34 -5.85 -17.02 1.06
C SER A 34 -6.12 -17.06 -0.44
N GLU A 35 -7.23 -17.67 -0.85
CA GLU A 35 -7.67 -17.65 -2.25
C GLU A 35 -7.93 -16.23 -2.76
N ALA A 36 -8.56 -15.38 -1.94
CA ALA A 36 -8.81 -13.98 -2.28
C ALA A 36 -7.51 -13.19 -2.46
N GLY A 37 -6.51 -13.42 -1.59
CA GLY A 37 -5.20 -12.80 -1.69
C GLY A 37 -4.47 -13.16 -2.99
N ARG A 38 -4.49 -14.44 -3.37
CA ARG A 38 -3.92 -14.91 -4.64
C ARG A 38 -4.64 -14.33 -5.85
N GLN A 39 -5.97 -14.26 -5.83
CA GLN A 39 -6.75 -13.66 -6.92
C GLN A 39 -6.46 -12.16 -7.07
N LEU A 40 -6.34 -11.44 -5.95
CA LEU A 40 -5.95 -10.03 -5.94
C LEU A 40 -4.54 -9.83 -6.51
N ALA A 41 -3.57 -10.65 -6.09
CA ALA A 41 -2.21 -10.63 -6.60
C ALA A 41 -2.16 -10.82 -8.13
N ALA A 42 -2.86 -11.84 -8.64
CA ALA A 42 -2.96 -12.12 -10.07
C ALA A 42 -3.66 -11.00 -10.84
N PHE A 43 -4.69 -10.38 -10.25
CA PHE A 43 -5.36 -9.24 -10.86
C PHE A 43 -4.43 -8.03 -10.96
N ILE A 44 -3.82 -7.59 -9.85
CA ILE A 44 -2.95 -6.42 -9.84
C ILE A 44 -1.70 -6.65 -10.71
N GLY A 45 -1.10 -7.83 -10.67
CA GLY A 45 0.02 -8.20 -11.54
C GLY A 45 -0.31 -8.01 -13.02
N ARG A 46 -1.43 -8.58 -13.49
CA ARG A 46 -1.89 -8.38 -14.88
C ARG A 46 -2.14 -6.92 -15.23
N ARG A 47 -2.74 -6.15 -14.32
CA ARG A 47 -3.00 -4.71 -14.56
C ARG A 47 -1.69 -3.93 -14.71
N LEU A 48 -0.68 -4.24 -13.89
CA LEU A 48 0.64 -3.62 -14.00
C LEU A 48 1.33 -4.00 -15.31
N ASP A 49 1.26 -5.27 -15.71
CA ASP A 49 1.82 -5.77 -16.99
C ASP A 49 1.14 -5.12 -18.21
N GLU A 50 -0.17 -4.86 -18.12
CA GLU A 50 -0.95 -4.11 -19.11
C GLU A 50 -0.66 -2.59 -19.10
N GLY A 51 0.24 -2.12 -18.23
CA GLY A 51 0.66 -0.72 -18.15
C GLY A 51 -0.26 0.17 -17.32
N ALA A 52 -1.16 -0.40 -16.50
CA ALA A 52 -2.01 0.39 -15.62
C ALA A 52 -1.17 1.17 -14.59
N VAL A 53 -1.60 2.40 -14.31
CA VAL A 53 -1.03 3.22 -13.25
C VAL A 53 -1.76 2.90 -11.96
N VAL A 54 -1.05 2.29 -10.99
CA VAL A 54 -1.62 1.89 -9.70
C VAL A 54 -0.97 2.67 -8.57
N TYR A 55 -1.79 3.36 -7.76
CA TYR A 55 -1.37 4.09 -6.57
C TYR A 55 -1.90 3.41 -5.30
N PRO A 56 -1.25 3.59 -4.14
CA PRO A 56 0.05 4.24 -3.89
C PRO A 56 1.23 3.28 -4.13
N PRO A 57 2.48 3.77 -4.10
CA PRO A 57 3.68 2.90 -4.15
C PRO A 57 3.80 1.95 -2.95
N ARG A 58 3.22 2.31 -1.79
CA ARG A 58 3.26 1.54 -0.54
C ARG A 58 1.83 1.34 0.00
N PRO A 59 1.10 0.32 -0.46
CA PRO A 59 -0.32 0.13 -0.12
C PRO A 59 -0.60 -0.08 1.37
N LEU A 60 0.33 -0.68 2.11
CA LEU A 60 0.14 -1.06 3.52
C LEU A 60 0.83 -0.13 4.53
N ARG A 61 1.22 1.08 4.14
CA ARG A 61 1.97 2.01 5.02
C ARG A 61 1.25 2.31 6.34
N ALA A 62 -0.09 2.33 6.36
CA ALA A 62 -0.87 2.44 7.60
C ALA A 62 -0.50 1.37 8.65
N LEU A 63 -0.28 0.14 8.21
CA LEU A 63 0.02 -1.01 9.08
C LEU A 63 1.49 -1.04 9.53
N GLU A 64 2.38 -0.38 8.80
CA GLU A 64 3.75 -0.10 9.24
C GLU A 64 3.78 0.94 10.36
N LEU A 65 3.04 2.03 10.18
CA LEU A 65 3.08 3.18 11.08
C LEU A 65 2.28 2.96 12.37
N THR A 66 1.30 2.06 12.35
CA THR A 66 0.42 1.79 13.51
C THR A 66 0.41 0.31 13.84
N PRO A 67 1.26 -0.16 14.78
CA PRO A 67 1.23 -1.54 15.25
C PRO A 67 -0.16 -1.95 15.75
N LEU A 68 -0.55 -3.20 15.49
CA LEU A 68 -1.90 -3.72 15.76
C LEU A 68 -2.33 -3.47 17.21
N GLU A 69 -1.42 -3.66 18.17
CA GLU A 69 -1.65 -3.53 19.61
C GLU A 69 -1.79 -2.07 20.04
N GLN A 70 -1.34 -1.12 19.22
CA GLN A 70 -1.43 0.31 19.45
C GLN A 70 -2.65 0.94 18.75
N VAL A 71 -3.38 0.18 17.94
CA VAL A 71 -4.60 0.67 17.28
C VAL A 71 -5.64 1.02 18.34
N ARG A 72 -6.11 2.27 18.31
CA ARG A 72 -7.20 2.78 19.17
C ARG A 72 -8.43 3.20 18.38
N VAL A 73 -8.21 3.69 17.16
CA VAL A 73 -9.24 4.20 16.26
C VAL A 73 -8.91 3.71 14.85
N VAL A 74 -9.93 3.32 14.11
CA VAL A 74 -9.82 2.98 12.68
C VAL A 74 -10.60 4.02 11.89
N ILE A 75 -9.91 4.73 11.00
CA ILE A 75 -10.52 5.67 10.05
C ILE A 75 -10.52 5.00 8.69
N LEU A 76 -11.71 4.75 8.14
CA LEU A 76 -11.88 4.09 6.84
C LEU A 76 -12.13 5.14 5.75
N GLY A 77 -11.26 5.17 4.75
CA GLY A 77 -11.51 5.85 3.48
C GLY A 77 -12.18 4.92 2.46
N GLN A 78 -12.46 5.42 1.27
CA GLN A 78 -13.01 4.62 0.17
C GLN A 78 -11.90 4.00 -0.69
N ASP A 79 -11.07 4.84 -1.31
CA ASP A 79 -9.99 4.46 -2.21
C ASP A 79 -8.86 5.51 -2.17
N PRO A 80 -7.61 5.13 -2.55
CA PRO A 80 -6.50 6.09 -2.59
C PRO A 80 -6.74 7.19 -3.62
N TYR A 81 -6.22 8.39 -3.35
CA TYR A 81 -6.12 9.43 -4.36
C TYR A 81 -5.42 8.93 -5.64
N HIS A 82 -5.96 9.30 -6.80
CA HIS A 82 -5.50 8.81 -8.11
C HIS A 82 -4.51 9.75 -8.83
N GLY A 83 -4.16 10.89 -8.22
CA GLY A 83 -3.15 11.80 -8.74
C GLY A 83 -1.73 11.37 -8.37
N PRO A 84 -0.72 11.57 -9.26
CA PRO A 84 0.67 11.29 -8.95
C PRO A 84 1.13 11.97 -7.65
N GLY A 85 1.65 11.17 -6.71
CA GLY A 85 2.19 11.68 -5.44
C GLY A 85 1.13 12.12 -4.40
N GLN A 86 -0.17 11.98 -4.68
CA GLN A 86 -1.22 12.29 -3.71
C GLN A 86 -1.37 11.18 -2.67
N ALA A 87 -1.53 9.93 -3.12
CA ALA A 87 -1.72 8.80 -2.22
C ALA A 87 -0.38 8.29 -1.67
N GLU A 88 -0.29 8.21 -0.35
CA GLU A 88 0.91 7.77 0.35
C GLU A 88 0.69 6.56 1.28
N GLY A 89 -0.43 5.85 1.14
CA GLY A 89 -0.77 4.66 1.94
C GLY A 89 -1.47 4.96 3.27
N LEU A 90 -2.04 6.17 3.41
CA LEU A 90 -2.85 6.62 4.54
C LEU A 90 -4.15 7.25 4.04
N ALA A 91 -5.29 6.91 4.63
CA ALA A 91 -6.58 7.49 4.26
C ALA A 91 -6.62 8.99 4.57
N PHE A 92 -7.17 9.80 3.65
CA PHE A 92 -7.29 11.26 3.75
C PHE A 92 -5.97 12.04 3.88
N SER A 93 -4.82 11.37 3.91
CA SER A 93 -3.50 12.02 3.93
C SER A 93 -3.00 12.27 2.52
N VAL A 94 -2.33 13.40 2.34
CA VAL A 94 -1.57 13.74 1.14
C VAL A 94 -0.18 14.18 1.54
N ALA A 95 0.81 13.97 0.67
CA ALA A 95 2.18 14.39 0.93
C ALA A 95 2.27 15.92 1.18
N PRO A 96 3.22 16.38 2.01
CA PRO A 96 3.41 17.81 2.26
C PRO A 96 3.57 18.61 0.96
N GLY A 97 2.79 19.68 0.80
CA GLY A 97 2.82 20.55 -0.39
C GLY A 97 1.83 20.16 -1.50
N VAL A 98 1.10 19.06 -1.33
CA VAL A 98 -0.02 18.68 -2.21
C VAL A 98 -1.32 19.26 -1.66
N ARG A 99 -2.16 19.83 -2.54
CA ARG A 99 -3.51 20.36 -2.22
C ARG A 99 -4.58 19.53 -2.90
#